data_AF-A0A1Q9N0K2-F1
#
_entry.id   AF-A0A1Q9N0K2-F1
#
_cell.length_a   1.000
_cell.length_b   1.000
_cell.length_c   1.000
_cell.angle_alpha   90.00
_cell.angle_beta   90.00
_cell.angle_gamma   90.00
#
_symmetry.space_group_name_H-M   'P 1'
#
loop_
_entity.id
_entity.type
_entity.pdbx_description
1 polymer ?
#
loop_
_entity_poly.entity_id
_entity_poly.type
_entity_poly.pdbx_seq_one_letter_code
_entity_poly.pdbx_strand_id
1 'polypeptide(L)'
;MVQIMEQKHTQGAEEHAKLIDSAVAKVNAAKEDLADVFKTVTAVLAETKAAMKSLATQRDGLATEMGQIGKQRDDLTREKTLLLQEKTQLEAEAKRLEHDKETLTTAKGRLEKDKAAADHTIEVMTGEQKRLLQEYATLQSDLKRMSSMASELGQKEFNFQKIQAILSIYMVLLEQVWQSQPHFKVLYLMHGQKQEWARQDLAKASGISSAMILRAIHELRNANLVIYNEDTGMVKLVRRFLDFNTDEIDKDKNKN
;
A
#
# COMPACT_ATOMS: atom_id res chain seq x y z
N MET A 1 -31.00 118.47 95.30
CA MET A 1 -30.30 118.22 94.02
C MET A 1 -29.19 117.19 94.13
N VAL A 2 -28.42 117.16 95.23
CA VAL A 2 -27.32 116.18 95.47
C VAL A 2 -27.82 114.73 95.64
N GLN A 3 -28.89 114.51 96.41
CA GLN A 3 -29.43 113.17 96.70
C GLN A 3 -30.03 112.45 95.48
N ILE A 4 -30.49 113.20 94.47
CA ILE A 4 -31.02 112.65 93.20
C ILE A 4 -29.88 112.24 92.25
N MET A 5 -28.73 112.92 92.31
CA MET A 5 -27.55 112.54 91.53
C MET A 5 -26.88 111.28 92.07
N GLU A 6 -26.79 111.12 93.40
CA GLU A 6 -26.27 109.88 94.02
C GLU A 6 -27.17 108.67 93.72
N GLN A 7 -28.50 108.81 93.83
CA GLN A 7 -29.42 107.72 93.48
C GLN A 7 -29.33 107.29 92.01
N LYS A 8 -29.20 108.24 91.07
CA LYS A 8 -29.01 107.92 89.65
C LYS A 8 -27.66 107.24 89.37
N HIS A 9 -26.60 107.64 90.06
CA HIS A 9 -25.28 106.99 89.93
C HIS A 9 -25.27 105.57 90.50
N THR A 10 -25.92 105.33 91.65
CA THR A 10 -26.04 103.98 92.22
C THR A 10 -26.95 103.07 91.41
N GLN A 11 -28.06 103.59 90.86
CA GLN A 11 -29.01 102.83 90.06
C GLN A 11 -28.41 102.47 88.68
N GLY A 12 -27.66 103.39 88.06
CA GLY A 12 -26.91 103.09 86.84
C GLY A 12 -25.82 102.04 87.07
N ALA A 13 -25.07 102.12 88.18
CA ALA A 13 -24.06 101.11 88.52
C ALA A 13 -24.68 99.71 88.76
N GLU A 14 -25.86 99.64 89.35
CA GLU A 14 -26.58 98.38 89.58
C GLU A 14 -27.14 97.77 88.29
N GLU A 15 -27.65 98.60 87.36
CA GLU A 15 -28.05 98.14 86.02
C GLU A 15 -26.85 97.66 85.20
N HIS A 16 -25.71 98.36 85.27
CA HIS A 16 -24.46 97.93 84.65
C HIS A 16 -23.96 96.59 85.23
N ALA A 17 -24.02 96.39 86.56
CA ALA A 17 -23.66 95.13 87.19
C ALA A 17 -24.57 93.97 86.73
N LYS A 18 -25.90 94.18 86.67
CA LYS A 18 -26.85 93.17 86.16
C LYS A 18 -26.61 92.82 84.70
N LEU A 19 -26.26 93.79 83.86
CA LEU A 19 -25.90 93.56 82.46
C LEU A 19 -24.60 92.76 82.33
N ILE A 20 -23.60 93.05 83.17
CA ILE A 20 -22.33 92.29 83.23
C ILE A 20 -22.60 90.85 83.66
N ASP A 21 -23.37 90.62 84.73
CA ASP A 21 -23.71 89.27 85.21
C ASP A 21 -24.50 88.48 84.17
N SER A 22 -25.44 89.12 83.48
CA SER A 22 -26.17 88.51 82.35
C SER A 22 -25.25 88.14 81.19
N ALA A 23 -24.29 89.01 80.85
CA ALA A 23 -23.31 88.73 79.80
C ALA A 23 -22.36 87.59 80.20
N VAL A 24 -21.87 87.55 81.44
CA VAL A 24 -21.04 86.48 81.98
C VAL A 24 -21.78 85.15 81.98
N ALA A 25 -23.05 85.13 82.38
CA ALA A 25 -23.90 83.93 82.34
C ALA A 25 -24.06 83.40 80.89
N LYS A 26 -24.31 84.29 79.92
CA LYS A 26 -24.39 83.91 78.49
C LYS A 26 -23.07 83.37 77.95
N VAL A 27 -21.94 83.98 78.34
CA VAL A 27 -20.61 83.51 77.94
C VAL A 27 -20.30 82.14 78.54
N ASN A 28 -20.66 81.91 79.81
CA ASN A 28 -20.47 80.60 80.45
C ASN A 28 -21.34 79.52 79.81
N ALA A 29 -22.62 79.81 79.51
CA ALA A 29 -23.49 78.89 78.78
C ALA A 29 -22.93 78.54 77.39
N ALA A 30 -22.48 79.57 76.63
CA ALA A 30 -21.86 79.34 75.33
C ALA A 30 -20.55 78.53 75.41
N LYS A 31 -19.79 78.67 76.51
CA LYS A 31 -18.58 77.88 76.76
C LYS A 31 -18.91 76.41 77.04
N GLU A 32 -19.97 76.14 77.78
CA GLU A 32 -20.45 74.77 78.04
C GLU A 32 -20.98 74.11 76.77
N ASP A 33 -21.82 74.82 75.99
CA ASP A 33 -22.30 74.35 74.69
C ASP A 33 -21.12 74.03 73.74
N LEU A 34 -20.13 74.92 73.69
CA LEU A 34 -18.92 74.71 72.89
C LEU A 34 -18.13 73.50 73.37
N ALA A 35 -18.04 73.26 74.68
CA ALA A 35 -17.36 72.09 75.22
C ALA A 35 -18.06 70.79 74.82
N ASP A 36 -19.40 70.76 74.81
CA ASP A 36 -20.17 69.59 74.38
C ASP A 36 -20.09 69.35 72.86
N VAL A 37 -20.06 70.43 72.07
CA VAL A 37 -19.75 70.33 70.63
C VAL A 37 -18.35 69.75 70.42
N PHE A 38 -17.32 70.20 71.15
CA PHE A 38 -15.96 69.65 71.04
C PHE A 38 -15.89 68.16 71.41
N LYS A 39 -16.59 67.73 72.47
CA LYS A 39 -16.70 66.30 72.81
C LYS A 39 -17.34 65.50 71.68
N THR A 40 -18.43 66.01 71.12
CA THR A 40 -19.16 65.36 70.03
C THR A 40 -18.31 65.24 68.77
N VAL A 41 -17.64 66.32 68.37
CA VAL A 41 -16.73 66.33 67.22
C VAL A 41 -15.56 65.35 67.43
N THR A 42 -15.02 65.27 68.65
CA THR A 42 -13.93 64.34 68.97
C THR A 42 -14.40 62.89 68.87
N ALA A 43 -15.61 62.58 69.34
CA ALA A 43 -16.21 61.24 69.22
C ALA A 43 -16.41 60.85 67.75
N VAL A 44 -17.02 61.73 66.95
CA VAL A 44 -17.23 61.50 65.51
C VAL A 44 -15.90 61.33 64.77
N LEU A 45 -14.87 62.11 65.14
CA LEU A 45 -13.53 61.97 64.55
C LEU A 45 -12.90 60.61 64.87
N ALA A 46 -13.09 60.10 66.09
CA ALA A 46 -12.59 58.78 66.48
C ALA A 46 -13.32 57.66 65.72
N GLU A 47 -14.64 57.75 65.61
CA GLU A 47 -15.47 56.78 64.87
C GLU A 47 -15.13 56.76 63.37
N THR A 48 -15.05 57.93 62.74
CA THR A 48 -14.67 58.05 61.32
C THR A 48 -13.27 57.50 61.06
N LYS A 49 -12.30 57.74 61.96
CA LYS A 49 -10.97 57.15 61.87
C LYS A 49 -11.00 55.62 61.99
N ALA A 50 -11.83 55.06 62.85
CA ALA A 50 -12.01 53.62 62.97
C ALA A 50 -12.65 53.03 61.70
N ALA A 51 -13.68 53.69 61.16
CA ALA A 51 -14.32 53.31 59.91
C ALA A 51 -13.34 53.34 58.72
N MET A 52 -12.51 54.37 58.60
CA MET A 52 -11.47 54.44 57.56
C MET A 52 -10.46 53.29 57.66
N LYS A 53 -10.02 52.92 58.87
CA LYS A 53 -9.13 51.77 59.06
C LYS A 53 -9.80 50.47 58.63
N SER A 54 -11.06 50.26 59.00
CA SER A 54 -11.83 49.09 58.58
C SER A 54 -11.96 49.02 57.05
N LEU A 55 -12.33 50.13 56.40
CA LEU A 55 -12.40 50.21 54.94
C LEU A 55 -11.05 49.94 54.26
N ALA A 56 -9.94 50.43 54.82
CA ALA A 56 -8.61 50.13 54.30
C ALA A 56 -8.30 48.63 54.35
N THR A 57 -8.63 47.96 55.46
CA THR A 57 -8.44 46.50 55.57
C THR A 57 -9.31 45.71 54.60
N GLN A 58 -10.57 46.14 54.39
CA GLN A 58 -11.46 45.51 53.41
C GLN A 58 -10.94 45.69 51.97
N ARG A 59 -10.48 46.88 51.63
CA ARG A 59 -9.87 47.16 50.31
C ARG A 59 -8.67 46.25 50.05
N ASP A 60 -7.80 46.08 51.04
CA ASP A 60 -6.59 45.27 50.89
C ASP A 60 -6.92 43.76 50.77
N GLY A 61 -7.95 43.31 51.49
CA GLY A 61 -8.52 41.96 51.33
C GLY A 61 -9.07 41.73 49.91
N LEU A 62 -9.92 42.63 49.43
CA LEU A 62 -10.48 42.57 48.08
C LEU A 62 -9.39 42.62 46.98
N ALA A 63 -8.34 43.43 47.17
CA ALA A 63 -7.23 43.48 46.24
C ALA A 63 -6.50 42.12 46.13
N THR A 64 -6.38 41.42 47.26
CA THR A 64 -5.76 40.09 47.31
C THR A 64 -6.65 39.05 46.61
N GLU A 65 -7.96 39.04 46.89
CA GLU A 65 -8.93 38.15 46.24
C GLU A 65 -8.97 38.36 44.73
N MET A 66 -9.00 39.62 44.28
CA MET A 66 -8.92 39.96 42.86
C MET A 66 -7.66 39.41 42.19
N GLY A 67 -6.52 39.45 42.90
CA GLY A 67 -5.28 38.86 42.42
C GLY A 67 -5.35 37.33 42.30
N GLN A 68 -5.99 36.65 43.25
CA GLN A 68 -6.18 35.20 43.21
C GLN A 68 -7.14 34.76 42.09
N ILE A 69 -8.27 35.46 41.94
CA ILE A 69 -9.24 35.22 40.86
C ILE A 69 -8.57 35.44 39.49
N GLY A 70 -7.72 36.47 39.36
CA GLY A 70 -6.95 36.72 38.15
C GLY A 70 -6.06 35.52 37.76
N LYS A 71 -5.34 34.94 38.73
CA LYS A 71 -4.51 33.74 38.49
C LYS A 71 -5.36 32.53 38.08
N GLN A 72 -6.46 32.27 38.80
CA GLN A 72 -7.36 31.16 38.47
C GLN A 72 -7.95 31.29 37.07
N ARG A 73 -8.34 32.50 36.67
CA ARG A 73 -8.82 32.78 35.30
C ARG A 73 -7.74 32.46 34.27
N ASP A 74 -6.50 32.85 34.51
CA ASP A 74 -5.40 32.63 33.57
C ASP A 74 -5.07 31.14 33.43
N ASP A 75 -5.08 30.40 34.53
CA ASP A 75 -4.88 28.95 34.54
C ASP A 75 -6.01 28.21 33.84
N LEU A 76 -7.27 28.56 34.12
CA LEU A 76 -8.43 28.00 33.40
C LEU A 76 -8.39 28.32 31.90
N THR A 77 -7.90 29.50 31.53
CA THR A 77 -7.74 29.87 30.12
C THR A 77 -6.71 28.98 29.43
N ARG A 78 -5.57 28.71 30.10
CA ARG A 78 -4.54 27.78 29.58
C ARG A 78 -5.08 26.36 29.44
N GLU A 79 -5.75 25.85 30.47
CA GLU A 79 -6.34 24.51 30.45
C GLU A 79 -7.37 24.36 29.32
N LYS A 80 -8.25 25.36 29.16
CA LYS A 80 -9.20 25.40 28.04
C LYS A 80 -8.50 25.35 26.68
N THR A 81 -7.40 26.07 26.50
CA THR A 81 -6.63 26.05 25.25
C THR A 81 -6.01 24.68 25.00
N LEU A 82 -5.43 24.04 26.03
CA LEU A 82 -4.86 22.70 25.92
C LEU A 82 -5.93 21.65 25.57
N LEU A 83 -7.07 21.68 26.25
CA LEU A 83 -8.19 20.79 25.96
C LEU A 83 -8.75 20.97 24.54
N LEU A 84 -8.78 22.21 24.03
CA LEU A 84 -9.16 22.47 22.63
C LEU A 84 -8.15 21.86 21.65
N GLN A 85 -6.86 21.91 21.95
CA GLN A 85 -5.82 21.27 21.13
C GLN A 85 -5.92 19.74 21.17
N GLU A 86 -6.13 19.16 22.33
CA GLU A 86 -6.32 17.71 22.47
C GLU A 86 -7.57 17.24 21.73
N LYS A 87 -8.68 17.98 21.85
CA LYS A 87 -9.91 17.68 21.11
C LYS A 87 -9.69 17.67 19.60
N THR A 88 -8.99 18.66 19.04
CA THR A 88 -8.75 18.71 17.59
C THR A 88 -7.81 17.60 17.12
N GLN A 89 -6.83 17.20 17.94
CA GLN A 89 -5.98 16.04 17.66
C GLN A 89 -6.77 14.74 17.64
N LEU A 90 -7.62 14.51 18.65
CA LEU A 90 -8.48 13.33 18.74
C LEU A 90 -9.49 13.26 17.58
N GLU A 91 -10.06 14.39 17.16
CA GLU A 91 -10.94 14.45 15.98
C GLU A 91 -10.20 14.09 14.68
N ALA A 92 -8.93 14.49 14.54
CA ALA A 92 -8.11 14.13 13.40
C ALA A 92 -7.76 12.63 13.40
N GLU A 93 -7.41 12.07 14.57
CA GLU A 93 -7.11 10.66 14.72
C GLU A 93 -8.33 9.78 14.47
N ALA A 94 -9.51 10.17 14.96
CA ALA A 94 -10.77 9.47 14.70
C ALA A 94 -11.08 9.39 13.19
N LYS A 95 -10.89 10.49 12.45
CA LYS A 95 -11.07 10.51 10.99
C LYS A 95 -10.08 9.59 10.27
N ARG A 96 -8.82 9.58 10.72
CA ARG A 96 -7.79 8.70 10.17
C ARG A 96 -8.14 7.23 10.41
N LEU A 97 -8.58 6.88 11.61
CA LEU A 97 -8.97 5.51 11.95
C LEU A 97 -10.18 5.03 11.13
N GLU A 98 -11.16 5.90 10.87
CA GLU A 98 -12.29 5.51 10.02
C GLU A 98 -11.83 5.25 8.56
N HIS A 99 -10.94 6.09 8.02
CA HIS A 99 -10.35 5.86 6.70
C HIS A 99 -9.55 4.55 6.63
N ASP A 100 -8.74 4.25 7.66
CA ASP A 100 -7.95 3.02 7.72
C ASP A 100 -8.86 1.78 7.80
N LYS A 101 -9.98 1.88 8.53
CA LYS A 101 -11.01 0.83 8.62
C LYS A 101 -11.72 0.59 7.28
N GLU A 102 -12.07 1.63 6.54
CA GLU A 102 -12.64 1.52 5.18
C GLU A 102 -11.63 0.85 4.23
N THR A 103 -10.37 1.27 4.28
CA THR A 103 -9.28 0.70 3.48
C THR A 103 -9.08 -0.79 3.79
N LEU A 104 -9.07 -1.17 5.06
CA LEU A 104 -8.96 -2.58 5.46
C LEU A 104 -10.17 -3.40 5.03
N THR A 105 -11.38 -2.83 5.08
CA THR A 105 -12.61 -3.51 4.65
C THR A 105 -12.58 -3.79 3.15
N THR A 106 -12.16 -2.81 2.34
CA THR A 106 -12.01 -2.99 0.89
C THR A 106 -10.89 -3.99 0.54
N ALA A 107 -9.75 -3.93 1.23
CA ALA A 107 -8.65 -4.89 1.07
C ALA A 107 -9.08 -6.33 1.40
N LYS A 108 -9.82 -6.51 2.50
CA LYS A 108 -10.38 -7.81 2.89
C LYS A 108 -11.32 -8.36 1.82
N GLY A 109 -12.23 -7.53 1.31
CA GLY A 109 -13.16 -7.94 0.24
C GLY A 109 -12.45 -8.33 -1.06
N ARG A 110 -11.34 -7.65 -1.39
CA ARG A 110 -10.50 -8.04 -2.53
C ARG A 110 -9.82 -9.39 -2.30
N LEU A 111 -9.22 -9.58 -1.12
CA LEU A 111 -8.55 -10.84 -0.77
C LEU A 111 -9.51 -12.04 -0.78
N GLU A 112 -10.74 -11.87 -0.33
CA GLU A 112 -11.78 -12.90 -0.41
C GLU A 112 -12.13 -13.28 -1.86
N LYS A 113 -12.21 -12.30 -2.76
CA LYS A 113 -12.41 -12.54 -4.20
C LYS A 113 -11.23 -13.25 -4.83
N ASP A 114 -10.00 -12.80 -4.53
CA ASP A 114 -8.77 -13.40 -5.05
C ASP A 114 -8.64 -14.85 -4.56
N LYS A 115 -8.99 -15.12 -3.30
CA LYS A 115 -9.05 -16.48 -2.75
C LYS A 115 -10.07 -17.35 -3.48
N ALA A 116 -11.29 -16.87 -3.69
CA ALA A 116 -12.31 -17.63 -4.40
C ALA A 116 -11.90 -17.94 -5.85
N ALA A 117 -11.25 -17.00 -6.53
CA ALA A 117 -10.72 -17.22 -7.88
C ALA A 117 -9.58 -18.26 -7.88
N ALA A 118 -8.69 -18.22 -6.89
CA ALA A 118 -7.63 -19.21 -6.73
C ALA A 118 -8.20 -20.61 -6.46
N ASP A 119 -9.18 -20.73 -5.55
CA ASP A 119 -9.85 -21.99 -5.23
C ASP A 119 -10.52 -22.60 -6.48
N HIS A 120 -11.20 -21.78 -7.28
CA HIS A 120 -11.77 -22.23 -8.55
C HIS A 120 -10.71 -22.71 -9.55
N THR A 121 -9.58 -21.98 -9.65
CA THR A 121 -8.47 -22.38 -10.54
C THR A 121 -7.88 -23.73 -10.11
N ILE A 122 -7.71 -23.94 -8.80
CA ILE A 122 -7.23 -25.21 -8.25
C ILE A 122 -8.19 -26.35 -8.58
N GLU A 123 -9.50 -26.14 -8.45
CA GLU A 123 -10.51 -27.14 -8.79
C GLU A 123 -10.44 -27.54 -10.27
N VAL A 124 -10.36 -26.56 -11.17
CA VAL A 124 -10.24 -26.80 -12.62
C VAL A 124 -8.97 -27.58 -12.94
N MET A 125 -7.81 -27.14 -12.45
CA MET A 125 -6.53 -27.82 -12.70
C MET A 125 -6.51 -29.25 -12.15
N THR A 126 -7.11 -29.48 -10.99
CA THR A 126 -7.24 -30.83 -10.40
C THR A 126 -8.11 -31.73 -11.28
N GLY A 127 -9.21 -31.19 -11.81
CA GLY A 127 -10.08 -31.89 -12.75
C GLY A 127 -9.36 -32.27 -14.05
N GLU A 128 -8.62 -31.33 -14.64
CA GLU A 128 -7.82 -31.57 -15.84
C GLU A 128 -6.72 -32.62 -15.61
N GLN A 129 -6.03 -32.54 -14.47
CA GLN A 129 -5.01 -33.52 -14.10
C GLN A 129 -5.60 -34.94 -14.04
N LYS A 130 -6.77 -35.11 -13.42
CA LYS A 130 -7.47 -36.40 -13.36
C LYS A 130 -7.89 -36.89 -14.73
N ARG A 131 -8.39 -36.01 -15.60
CA ARG A 131 -8.76 -36.34 -17.00
C ARG A 131 -7.53 -36.83 -17.79
N LEU A 132 -6.42 -36.10 -17.72
CA LEU A 132 -5.17 -36.48 -18.39
C LEU A 132 -4.63 -37.82 -17.90
N LEU A 133 -4.72 -38.10 -16.61
CA LEU A 133 -4.37 -39.41 -16.04
C LEU A 133 -5.22 -40.56 -16.62
N GLN A 134 -6.52 -40.32 -16.80
CA GLN A 134 -7.42 -41.30 -17.44
C GLN A 134 -7.06 -41.51 -18.91
N GLU A 135 -6.84 -40.42 -19.66
CA GLU A 135 -6.44 -40.49 -21.07
C GLU A 135 -5.11 -41.21 -21.27
N TYR A 136 -4.14 -40.98 -20.38
CA TYR A 136 -2.86 -41.69 -20.37
C TYR A 136 -3.04 -43.19 -20.15
N ALA A 137 -3.89 -43.58 -19.18
CA ALA A 137 -4.18 -44.99 -18.92
C ALA A 137 -4.86 -45.67 -20.12
N THR A 138 -5.81 -44.99 -20.79
CA THR A 138 -6.44 -45.50 -22.01
C THR A 138 -5.43 -45.64 -23.14
N LEU A 139 -4.59 -44.63 -23.38
CA LEU A 139 -3.53 -44.67 -24.40
C LEU A 139 -2.56 -45.83 -24.15
N GLN A 140 -2.16 -46.06 -22.89
CA GLN A 140 -1.29 -47.18 -22.53
C GLN A 140 -1.95 -48.53 -22.85
N SER A 141 -3.26 -48.66 -22.59
CA SER A 141 -4.02 -49.86 -22.91
C SER A 141 -4.15 -50.08 -24.42
N ASP A 142 -4.40 -49.03 -25.19
CA ASP A 142 -4.49 -49.06 -26.64
C ASP A 142 -3.15 -49.41 -27.28
N LEU A 143 -2.06 -48.85 -26.75
CA LEU A 143 -0.70 -49.13 -27.21
C LEU A 143 -0.32 -50.60 -26.93
N LYS A 144 -0.71 -51.14 -25.77
CA LYS A 144 -0.56 -52.57 -25.46
C LYS A 144 -1.37 -53.44 -26.42
N ARG A 145 -2.61 -53.04 -26.75
CA ARG A 145 -3.48 -53.75 -27.70
C ARG A 145 -2.94 -53.68 -29.13
N MET A 146 -2.40 -52.54 -29.55
CA MET A 146 -1.72 -52.41 -30.84
C MET A 146 -0.46 -53.27 -30.89
N SER A 147 0.32 -53.32 -29.81
CA SER A 147 1.49 -54.19 -29.71
C SER A 147 1.11 -55.67 -29.82
N SER A 148 0.04 -56.11 -29.17
CA SER A 148 -0.44 -57.50 -29.32
C SER A 148 -0.96 -57.77 -30.74
N MET A 149 -1.74 -56.86 -31.33
CA MET A 149 -2.17 -56.98 -32.73
C MET A 149 -1.00 -57.02 -33.70
N ALA A 150 0.02 -56.18 -33.50
CA ALA A 150 1.24 -56.18 -34.32
C ALA A 150 2.02 -57.50 -34.17
N SER A 151 2.08 -58.07 -32.96
CA SER A 151 2.68 -59.39 -32.71
C SER A 151 1.88 -60.52 -33.37
N GLU A 152 0.55 -60.48 -33.32
CA GLU A 152 -0.33 -61.45 -33.97
C GLU A 152 -0.27 -61.35 -35.51
N LEU A 153 -0.20 -60.13 -36.04
CA LEU A 153 0.09 -59.89 -37.47
C LEU A 153 1.51 -60.31 -37.85
N GLY A 154 2.46 -60.24 -36.90
CA GLY A 154 3.78 -60.85 -37.01
C GLY A 154 3.73 -62.37 -37.18
N GLN A 155 2.74 -63.04 -36.57
CA GLN A 155 2.57 -64.48 -36.63
C GLN A 155 1.67 -64.97 -37.79
N LYS A 156 0.72 -64.16 -38.26
CA LYS A 156 -0.03 -64.44 -39.50
C LYS A 156 0.76 -63.97 -40.70
N GLU A 157 1.69 -64.83 -41.13
CA GLU A 157 2.44 -64.73 -42.39
C GLU A 157 2.76 -63.30 -42.80
N PHE A 158 3.85 -62.77 -42.24
CA PHE A 158 4.65 -61.81 -43.00
C PHE A 158 4.99 -62.48 -44.33
N ASN A 159 4.18 -62.20 -45.36
CA ASN A 159 4.49 -62.51 -46.74
C ASN A 159 5.73 -61.66 -47.06
N PHE A 160 6.90 -62.14 -46.66
CA PHE A 160 8.18 -61.54 -46.98
C PHE A 160 8.27 -61.33 -48.49
N GLN A 161 7.64 -62.20 -49.27
CA GLN A 161 7.45 -62.07 -50.70
C GLN A 161 6.57 -60.87 -51.11
N LYS A 162 5.49 -60.54 -50.38
CA LYS A 162 4.72 -59.30 -50.63
C LYS A 162 5.49 -58.08 -50.20
N ILE A 163 6.16 -58.10 -49.06
CA ILE A 163 6.97 -56.95 -48.61
C ILE A 163 8.16 -56.74 -49.55
N GLN A 164 8.83 -57.80 -49.99
CA GLN A 164 9.91 -57.76 -50.97
C GLN A 164 9.41 -57.36 -52.36
N ALA A 165 8.23 -57.82 -52.79
CA ALA A 165 7.61 -57.38 -54.04
C ALA A 165 7.24 -55.90 -53.98
N ILE A 166 6.60 -55.46 -52.89
CA ILE A 166 6.24 -54.06 -52.64
C ILE A 166 7.52 -53.21 -52.54
N LEU A 167 8.55 -53.65 -51.82
CA LEU A 167 9.86 -52.97 -51.78
C LEU A 167 10.55 -52.94 -53.15
N SER A 168 10.44 -54.00 -53.97
CA SER A 168 11.00 -53.98 -55.33
C SER A 168 10.25 -53.00 -56.22
N ILE A 169 8.92 -52.89 -56.07
CA ILE A 169 8.09 -51.91 -56.76
C ILE A 169 8.44 -50.50 -56.27
N TYR A 170 8.62 -50.29 -54.96
CA TYR A 170 9.06 -49.01 -54.40
C TYR A 170 10.50 -48.67 -54.82
N MET A 171 11.42 -49.63 -54.91
CA MET A 171 12.77 -49.41 -55.44
C MET A 171 12.72 -48.98 -56.91
N VAL A 172 11.94 -49.68 -57.74
CA VAL A 172 11.78 -49.32 -59.16
C VAL A 172 11.08 -47.97 -59.32
N LEU A 173 10.10 -47.63 -58.49
CA LEU A 173 9.46 -46.31 -58.49
C LEU A 173 10.42 -45.22 -57.99
N LEU A 174 11.24 -45.48 -56.98
CA LEU A 174 12.27 -44.55 -56.49
C LEU A 174 13.37 -44.34 -57.55
N GLU A 175 13.80 -45.40 -58.23
CA GLU A 175 14.83 -45.32 -59.26
C GLU A 175 14.33 -44.71 -60.57
N GLN A 176 13.12 -45.05 -61.03
CA GLN A 176 12.65 -44.61 -62.35
C GLN A 176 11.79 -43.35 -62.31
N VAL A 177 10.97 -43.17 -61.27
CA VAL A 177 10.04 -42.02 -61.17
C VAL A 177 10.64 -40.89 -60.34
N TRP A 178 11.32 -41.20 -59.23
CA TRP A 178 11.86 -40.17 -58.34
C TRP A 178 13.22 -39.59 -58.75
N GLN A 179 13.99 -40.24 -59.65
CA GLN A 179 15.17 -39.61 -60.26
C GLN A 179 14.87 -38.27 -60.96
N SER A 180 13.63 -38.05 -61.39
CA SER A 180 13.22 -36.78 -62.01
C SER A 180 13.02 -35.64 -61.01
N GLN A 181 12.85 -35.94 -59.72
CA GLN A 181 12.49 -34.96 -58.69
C GLN A 181 13.73 -34.31 -58.07
N PRO A 182 13.76 -32.96 -57.93
CA PRO A 182 14.89 -32.26 -57.33
C PRO A 182 15.27 -32.70 -55.92
N HIS A 183 14.27 -33.00 -55.08
CA HIS A 183 14.46 -33.46 -53.71
C HIS A 183 15.25 -34.76 -53.62
N PHE A 184 14.91 -35.74 -54.47
CA PHE A 184 15.56 -37.05 -54.48
C PHE A 184 16.99 -36.96 -54.97
N LYS A 185 17.25 -36.19 -56.04
CA LYS A 185 18.62 -35.97 -56.54
C LYS A 185 19.52 -35.29 -55.51
N VAL A 186 19.00 -34.29 -54.79
CA VAL A 186 19.74 -33.63 -53.69
C VAL A 186 20.06 -34.61 -52.57
N LEU A 187 19.06 -35.37 -52.09
CA LEU A 187 19.28 -36.39 -51.05
C LEU A 187 20.27 -37.48 -51.51
N TYR A 188 20.11 -38.02 -52.72
CA TYR A 188 20.97 -39.07 -53.26
C TYR A 188 22.44 -38.64 -53.32
N LEU A 189 22.72 -37.43 -53.80
CA LEU A 189 24.09 -36.88 -53.85
C LEU A 189 24.69 -36.65 -52.46
N MET A 190 23.87 -36.16 -51.51
CA MET A 190 24.30 -35.94 -50.13
C MET A 190 24.51 -37.26 -49.35
N HIS A 191 23.75 -38.31 -49.66
CA HIS A 191 23.97 -39.63 -49.07
C HIS A 191 25.21 -40.33 -49.63
N GLY A 192 25.51 -40.16 -50.92
CA GLY A 192 26.59 -40.88 -51.60
C GLY A 192 28.00 -40.30 -51.37
N GLN A 193 28.18 -38.98 -51.50
CA GLN A 193 29.54 -38.42 -51.64
C GLN A 193 30.01 -37.58 -50.44
N LYS A 194 29.17 -36.67 -49.92
CA LYS A 194 29.52 -35.79 -48.79
C LYS A 194 28.27 -35.41 -48.00
N GLN A 195 28.36 -35.41 -46.67
CA GLN A 195 27.26 -35.02 -45.77
C GLN A 195 26.97 -33.52 -45.78
N GLU A 196 27.94 -32.72 -46.18
CA GLU A 196 27.88 -31.26 -46.22
C GLU A 196 28.22 -30.79 -47.63
N TRP A 197 27.35 -29.95 -48.17
CA TRP A 197 27.53 -29.36 -49.49
C TRP A 197 27.19 -27.88 -49.48
N ALA A 198 27.93 -27.09 -50.25
CA ALA A 198 27.49 -25.75 -50.62
C ALA A 198 26.37 -25.86 -51.66
N ARG A 199 25.35 -25.00 -51.54
CA ARG A 199 24.20 -24.96 -52.46
C ARG A 199 24.61 -24.88 -53.94
N GLN A 200 25.64 -24.10 -54.24
CA GLN A 200 26.11 -23.92 -55.63
C GLN A 200 26.74 -25.20 -56.20
N ASP A 201 27.39 -25.99 -55.35
CA ASP A 201 28.02 -27.24 -55.76
C ASP A 201 26.98 -28.35 -55.92
N LEU A 202 25.92 -28.35 -55.10
CA LEU A 202 24.74 -29.19 -55.33
C LEU A 202 24.06 -28.87 -56.67
N ALA A 203 24.02 -27.60 -57.06
CA ALA A 203 23.48 -27.18 -58.35
C ALA A 203 24.26 -27.72 -59.54
N LYS A 204 25.58 -27.62 -59.47
CA LYS A 204 26.46 -28.16 -60.51
C LYS A 204 26.40 -29.69 -60.55
N ALA A 205 26.41 -30.36 -59.40
CA ALA A 205 26.45 -31.82 -59.32
C ALA A 205 25.12 -32.49 -59.68
N SER A 206 23.97 -31.86 -59.36
CA SER A 206 22.64 -32.42 -59.67
C SER A 206 22.16 -32.11 -61.09
N GLY A 207 22.75 -31.11 -61.76
CA GLY A 207 22.30 -30.62 -63.06
C GLY A 207 20.93 -29.92 -63.00
N ILE A 208 20.49 -29.49 -61.83
CA ILE A 208 19.21 -28.82 -61.59
C ILE A 208 19.43 -27.32 -61.40
N SER A 209 18.45 -26.50 -61.82
CA SER A 209 18.54 -25.05 -61.62
C SER A 209 18.64 -24.69 -60.13
N SER A 210 19.44 -23.66 -59.83
CA SER A 210 19.69 -23.21 -58.45
C SER A 210 18.42 -22.85 -57.68
N ALA A 211 17.39 -22.33 -58.37
CA ALA A 211 16.10 -22.01 -57.76
C ALA A 211 15.30 -23.25 -57.34
N MET A 212 15.31 -24.31 -58.17
CA MET A 212 14.64 -25.57 -57.86
C MET A 212 15.34 -26.33 -56.73
N ILE A 213 16.67 -26.20 -56.62
CA ILE A 213 17.43 -26.77 -55.51
C ILE A 213 17.18 -26.03 -54.22
N LEU A 214 17.11 -24.70 -54.25
CA LEU A 214 16.78 -23.93 -53.06
C LEU A 214 15.40 -24.34 -52.53
N ARG A 215 14.40 -24.39 -53.42
CA ARG A 215 13.07 -24.91 -53.08
C ARG A 215 13.16 -26.32 -52.50
N ALA A 216 13.93 -27.19 -53.14
CA ALA A 216 14.09 -28.56 -52.67
C ALA A 216 14.74 -28.67 -51.29
N ILE A 217 15.75 -27.85 -51.00
CA ILE A 217 16.40 -27.80 -49.70
C ILE A 217 15.43 -27.29 -48.63
N HIS A 218 14.59 -26.29 -48.93
CA HIS A 218 13.59 -25.81 -47.98
C HIS A 218 12.51 -26.86 -47.69
N GLU A 219 12.02 -27.56 -48.72
CA GLU A 219 11.06 -28.66 -48.54
C GLU A 219 11.68 -29.82 -47.74
N LEU A 220 12.96 -30.16 -47.99
CA LEU A 220 13.70 -31.16 -47.21
C LEU A 220 14.00 -30.73 -45.78
N ARG A 221 14.23 -29.43 -45.54
CA ARG A 221 14.37 -28.85 -44.20
C ARG A 221 13.07 -28.92 -43.43
N ASN A 222 11.94 -28.60 -44.05
CA ASN A 222 10.62 -28.71 -43.44
C ASN A 222 10.29 -30.15 -43.06
N ALA A 223 10.78 -31.12 -43.84
CA ALA A 223 10.69 -32.54 -43.54
C ALA A 223 11.74 -33.04 -42.51
N ASN A 224 12.53 -32.15 -41.91
CA ASN A 224 13.61 -32.45 -40.96
C ASN A 224 14.70 -33.41 -41.49
N LEU A 225 14.90 -33.45 -42.81
CA LEU A 225 15.90 -34.33 -43.43
C LEU A 225 17.26 -33.64 -43.58
N VAL A 226 17.26 -32.31 -43.67
CA VAL A 226 18.42 -31.50 -43.98
C VAL A 226 18.40 -30.21 -43.15
N ILE A 227 19.56 -29.81 -42.63
CA ILE A 227 19.79 -28.51 -42.01
C ILE A 227 20.38 -27.59 -43.07
N TYR A 228 19.73 -26.46 -43.31
CA TYR A 228 20.21 -25.45 -44.24
C TYR A 228 20.49 -24.16 -43.49
N ASN A 229 21.69 -23.63 -43.66
CA ASN A 229 22.10 -22.34 -43.14
C ASN A 229 21.98 -21.30 -44.28
N GLU A 230 21.05 -20.36 -44.11
CA GLU A 230 20.73 -19.34 -45.13
C GLU A 230 21.87 -18.34 -45.37
N ASP A 231 22.68 -18.06 -44.34
CA ASP A 231 23.77 -17.08 -44.39
C ASP A 231 25.01 -17.62 -45.12
N THR A 232 25.32 -18.91 -44.92
CA THR A 232 26.50 -19.58 -45.51
C THR A 232 26.18 -20.40 -46.76
N GLY A 233 24.90 -20.62 -47.05
CA GLY A 233 24.45 -21.46 -48.17
C GLY A 233 24.83 -22.93 -48.02
N MET A 234 25.17 -23.37 -46.80
CA MET A 234 25.60 -24.73 -46.50
C MET A 234 24.42 -25.62 -46.13
N VAL A 235 24.42 -26.81 -46.71
CA VAL A 235 23.37 -27.82 -46.61
C VAL A 235 23.99 -29.05 -45.94
N LYS A 236 23.46 -29.45 -44.79
CA LYS A 236 23.93 -30.61 -44.02
C LYS A 236 22.82 -31.64 -43.84
N LEU A 237 23.13 -32.89 -44.14
CA LEU A 237 22.19 -33.99 -43.93
C LEU A 237 22.05 -34.31 -42.43
N VAL A 238 20.81 -34.42 -41.93
CA VAL A 238 20.52 -34.67 -40.50
C VAL A 238 20.86 -36.10 -40.09
N ARG A 239 20.54 -37.10 -40.93
CA ARG A 239 20.79 -38.52 -40.67
C ARG A 239 21.05 -39.28 -41.96
N ARG A 240 22.04 -40.18 -41.99
CA ARG A 240 22.17 -41.16 -43.08
C ARG A 240 21.15 -42.28 -42.87
N PHE A 241 20.36 -42.60 -43.88
CA PHE A 241 19.34 -43.66 -43.81
C PHE A 241 19.93 -45.08 -43.90
N LEU A 242 21.23 -45.24 -44.14
CA LEU A 242 21.89 -46.54 -44.37
C LEU A 242 22.99 -46.91 -43.36
N ASP A 243 23.20 -46.12 -42.30
CA ASP A 243 24.08 -46.54 -41.21
C ASP A 243 23.29 -47.48 -40.29
N PHE A 244 23.25 -48.78 -40.63
CA PHE A 244 22.88 -49.82 -39.68
C PHE A 244 23.93 -49.83 -38.58
N ASN A 245 23.65 -49.10 -37.49
CA ASN A 245 24.48 -49.00 -36.31
C ASN A 245 24.66 -50.41 -35.71
N THR A 246 25.82 -51.02 -35.96
CA THR A 246 26.20 -52.35 -35.45
C THR A 246 26.83 -52.29 -34.06
N ASP A 247 26.94 -51.10 -33.47
CA ASP A 247 27.68 -50.84 -32.23
C ASP A 247 26.83 -50.95 -30.94
N GLU A 248 25.56 -51.36 -31.01
CA GLU A 248 24.70 -51.52 -29.83
C GLU A 248 24.60 -52.97 -29.30
N ILE A 249 25.25 -53.95 -29.93
CA ILE A 249 25.14 -55.37 -29.53
C ILE A 249 26.20 -55.81 -28.48
N ASP A 250 27.30 -55.05 -28.29
CA ASP A 250 28.40 -55.48 -27.42
C ASP A 250 28.35 -54.96 -25.97
N LYS A 251 27.35 -54.16 -25.58
CA LYS A 251 27.24 -53.65 -24.20
C LYS A 251 26.58 -54.61 -23.20
N ASP A 252 25.95 -55.68 -23.66
CA ASP A 252 25.25 -56.65 -22.79
C ASP A 252 26.09 -57.89 -22.41
N LYS A 253 27.34 -58.01 -22.89
CA LYS A 253 28.21 -59.16 -22.53
C LYS A 253 29.10 -58.94 -21.31
N ASN A 254 29.10 -57.75 -20.70
CA ASN A 254 29.98 -57.45 -19.57
C ASN A 254 29.23 -57.16 -18.27
N LYS A 255 28.15 -57.91 -18.03
CA LYS A 255 27.54 -58.12 -16.71
C LYS A 255 27.27 -59.60 -16.51
N ASN A 256 28.31 -60.33 -16.15
CA ASN A 256 28.24 -61.54 -15.33
C ASN A 256 29.48 -61.61 -14.47
#